data_AF-A0A1H4BLZ4-F1
#
_entry.id   AF-A0A1H4BLZ4-F1
#
_cell.length_a   1.000
_cell.length_b   1.000
_cell.length_c   1.000
_cell.angle_alpha   90.00
_cell.angle_beta   90.00
_cell.angle_gamma   90.00
#
_symmetry.space_group_name_H-M   'P 1'
#
loop_
_entity.id
_entity.type
_entity.pdbx_description
1 polymer ?
#
loop_
_entity_poly.entity_id
_entity_poly.type
_entity_poly.pdbx_seq_one_letter_code
_entity_poly.pdbx_strand_id
1 'polypeptide(L)'
;MRTPWVLKNLDKTTAFAGIGYSIDSTEDQSHIIMGCSHIYNSRGEGLRYRLAKVDKPIFRNKRPHLSYNDAYQFGISTAQLFVEATNEPPKRVVIHKRTFFTEEEKTGILDGLRNIPVVDLIEINIEDDLRFINSLRKQDKLEIDLYPVARGICIEINSYTGLLYTHGTTPSIKSQGGKDFMGGRGIPAPLVIKKHYGPSSLETIATEILSLSKMNWNSASLYSKLPATIQSSNDIARIGSMLSRFSGKSYDYRLFI
;
A
#
# COMPACT_ATOMS: atom_id res chain seq x y z
N MET A 1 12.14 -22.93 2.94
CA MET A 1 11.96 -21.85 1.93
C MET A 1 12.63 -20.59 2.48
N ARG A 2 13.32 -19.76 1.68
CA ARG A 2 14.20 -18.66 2.17
C ARG A 2 13.56 -17.28 1.99
N THR A 3 13.58 -16.44 3.03
CA THR A 3 13.20 -15.01 2.99
C THR A 3 14.42 -14.17 2.57
N PRO A 4 14.38 -13.42 1.45
CA PRO A 4 15.55 -12.69 0.95
C PRO A 4 16.04 -11.56 1.87
N TRP A 5 15.12 -10.73 2.37
CA TRP A 5 15.39 -9.67 3.35
C TRP A 5 14.11 -9.29 4.11
N VAL A 6 14.29 -8.60 5.24
CA VAL A 6 13.22 -8.14 6.13
C VAL A 6 13.43 -6.70 6.58
N LEU A 7 12.34 -6.03 6.95
CA LEU A 7 12.38 -4.72 7.60
C LEU A 7 12.73 -4.87 9.08
N LYS A 8 13.57 -3.95 9.59
CA LYS A 8 14.00 -3.94 11.00
C LYS A 8 13.06 -3.16 11.93
N ASN A 9 12.30 -2.19 11.41
CA ASN A 9 11.73 -1.09 12.19
C ASN A 9 10.19 -0.98 12.17
N LEU A 10 9.42 -2.04 11.87
CA LEU A 10 7.96 -1.99 12.05
C LEU A 10 7.53 -2.73 13.32
N ASP A 11 6.41 -2.29 13.91
CA ASP A 11 5.79 -2.94 15.07
C ASP A 11 5.41 -4.39 14.73
N LYS A 12 5.89 -5.32 15.57
CA LYS A 12 5.68 -6.77 15.44
C LYS A 12 4.23 -7.21 15.41
N THR A 13 3.35 -6.39 15.96
CA THR A 13 1.94 -6.72 16.21
C THR A 13 0.97 -6.06 15.23
N THR A 14 1.50 -5.38 14.19
CA THR A 14 0.71 -4.72 13.15
C THR A 14 0.55 -5.61 11.92
N ALA A 15 -0.70 -5.73 11.45
CA ALA A 15 -1.03 -6.33 10.16
C ALA A 15 -1.24 -5.22 9.12
N PHE A 16 -0.54 -5.31 7.98
CA PHE A 16 -0.79 -4.41 6.85
C PHE A 16 -1.53 -5.17 5.75
N ALA A 17 -2.66 -4.63 5.30
CA ALA A 17 -3.46 -5.20 4.22
C ALA A 17 -3.61 -4.20 3.06
N GLY A 18 -3.48 -4.68 1.82
CA GLY A 18 -3.85 -3.91 0.63
C GLY A 18 -5.20 -4.35 0.08
N ILE A 19 -6.00 -3.43 -0.46
CA ILE A 19 -7.16 -3.75 -1.32
C ILE A 19 -6.78 -3.39 -2.76
N GLY A 20 -6.83 -4.39 -3.64
CA GLY A 20 -6.69 -4.23 -5.08
C GLY A 20 -8.00 -4.51 -5.78
N TYR A 21 -8.21 -3.88 -6.93
CA TYR A 21 -9.37 -4.11 -7.78
C TYR A 21 -8.89 -4.36 -9.22
N SER A 22 -9.49 -5.35 -9.87
CA SER A 22 -9.38 -5.55 -11.33
C SER A 22 -10.77 -5.46 -11.91
N ILE A 23 -10.90 -4.91 -13.12
CA ILE A 23 -12.15 -4.85 -13.86
C ILE A 23 -11.87 -5.54 -15.19
N ASP A 24 -12.63 -6.58 -15.49
CA ASP A 24 -12.61 -7.18 -16.83
C ASP A 24 -13.64 -6.46 -17.71
N SER A 25 -13.18 -5.94 -18.85
CA SER A 25 -13.99 -5.18 -19.81
C SER A 25 -14.34 -5.98 -21.06
N THR A 26 -14.09 -7.30 -21.06
CA THR A 26 -14.24 -8.15 -22.27
C THR A 26 -15.63 -8.72 -22.50
N GLU A 27 -16.57 -8.62 -21.55
CA GLU A 27 -17.98 -9.02 -21.74
C GLU A 27 -18.93 -7.82 -21.58
N ASP A 28 -19.96 -7.74 -22.44
CA ASP A 28 -21.04 -6.73 -22.46
C ASP A 28 -21.85 -6.63 -21.14
N GLN A 29 -21.56 -7.49 -20.15
CA GLN A 29 -21.96 -7.35 -18.75
C GLN A 29 -20.70 -7.26 -17.87
N SER A 30 -20.15 -6.06 -17.75
CA SER A 30 -18.88 -5.78 -17.07
C SER A 30 -18.93 -6.02 -15.55
N HIS A 31 -18.76 -7.26 -15.07
CA HIS A 31 -18.76 -7.53 -13.63
C HIS A 31 -17.82 -8.66 -13.18
N ILE A 32 -16.52 -8.36 -13.02
CA ILE A 32 -15.72 -9.00 -11.97
C ILE A 32 -14.83 -7.94 -11.33
N ILE A 33 -15.13 -7.58 -10.09
CA ILE A 33 -14.20 -6.85 -9.23
C ILE A 33 -13.67 -7.83 -8.21
N MET A 34 -12.40 -8.17 -8.34
CA MET A 34 -11.73 -9.05 -7.39
C MET A 34 -11.05 -8.20 -6.32
N GLY A 35 -11.59 -8.23 -5.11
CA GLY A 35 -10.97 -7.66 -3.92
C GLY A 35 -9.90 -8.61 -3.41
N CYS A 36 -8.63 -8.26 -3.58
CA CYS A 36 -7.53 -9.02 -3.00
C CYS A 36 -7.10 -8.36 -1.69
N SER A 37 -7.05 -9.14 -0.61
CA SER A 37 -6.35 -8.78 0.63
C SER A 37 -4.99 -9.48 0.66
N HIS A 38 -3.91 -8.72 0.77
CA HIS A 38 -2.56 -9.27 0.96
C HIS A 38 -1.99 -8.76 2.27
N ILE A 39 -1.66 -9.68 3.17
CA ILE A 39 -1.14 -9.35 4.49
C ILE A 39 0.37 -9.37 4.52
N TYR A 40 0.94 -8.32 5.08
CA TYR A 40 2.35 -8.25 5.44
C TYR A 40 2.47 -8.28 6.96
N ASN A 41 3.43 -9.05 7.47
CA ASN A 41 3.84 -8.91 8.86
C ASN A 41 4.74 -7.68 9.04
N SER A 42 5.10 -7.42 10.28
CA SER A 42 6.07 -6.41 10.72
C SER A 42 7.48 -6.49 10.13
N ARG A 43 7.85 -7.63 9.56
CA ARG A 43 9.11 -7.79 8.84
C ARG A 43 8.96 -7.42 7.36
N GLY A 44 7.76 -7.00 6.95
CA GLY A 44 7.40 -6.79 5.55
C GLY A 44 7.35 -8.09 4.76
N GLU A 45 7.27 -9.23 5.43
CA GLU A 45 7.09 -10.52 4.75
C GLU A 45 5.63 -10.60 4.31
N GLY A 46 5.41 -10.72 3.00
CA GLY A 46 4.11 -11.15 2.49
C GLY A 46 3.79 -12.50 3.12
N LEU A 47 2.70 -12.58 3.86
CA LEU A 47 2.33 -13.78 4.60
C LEU A 47 1.44 -14.66 3.74
N ARG A 48 0.28 -14.11 3.37
CA ARG A 48 -0.79 -14.79 2.65
C ARG A 48 -1.66 -13.76 1.96
N TYR A 49 -2.38 -14.21 0.94
CA TYR A 49 -3.43 -13.41 0.34
C TYR A 49 -4.70 -14.23 0.14
N ARG A 50 -5.84 -13.53 0.04
CA ARG A 50 -7.15 -14.11 -0.27
C ARG A 50 -7.79 -13.34 -1.41
N LEU A 51 -8.27 -14.08 -2.41
CA LEU A 51 -9.06 -13.55 -3.52
C LEU A 51 -10.53 -13.64 -3.15
N ALA A 52 -11.18 -12.50 -3.01
CA ALA A 52 -12.62 -12.40 -2.89
C ALA A 52 -13.19 -11.90 -4.22
N LYS A 53 -14.16 -12.64 -4.76
CA LYS A 53 -15.03 -12.09 -5.82
C LYS A 53 -16.03 -11.18 -5.13
N VAL A 54 -16.16 -9.95 -5.61
CA VAL A 54 -17.21 -9.03 -5.16
C VAL A 54 -18.47 -9.36 -5.94
N ASP A 55 -19.51 -9.83 -5.25
CA ASP A 55 -20.75 -10.29 -5.88
C ASP A 55 -21.58 -9.13 -6.44
N LYS A 56 -21.60 -7.98 -5.75
CA LYS A 56 -22.33 -6.78 -6.14
C LYS A 56 -21.46 -5.53 -6.00
N PRO A 57 -20.56 -5.28 -6.96
CA PRO A 57 -19.65 -4.15 -6.85
C PRO A 57 -20.40 -2.82 -6.92
N ILE A 58 -20.07 -1.92 -6.01
CA ILE A 58 -20.61 -0.56 -6.00
C ILE A 58 -19.63 0.33 -6.77
N PHE A 59 -20.11 0.95 -7.85
CA PHE A 59 -19.32 1.92 -8.60
C PHE A 59 -19.70 3.35 -8.20
N ARG A 60 -18.69 4.17 -7.87
CA ARG A 60 -18.86 5.62 -7.69
C ARG A 60 -17.86 6.32 -8.61
N ASN A 61 -18.34 7.17 -9.52
CA ASN A 61 -17.50 7.84 -10.53
C ASN A 61 -16.57 6.89 -11.29
N LYS A 62 -17.10 5.74 -11.75
CA LYS A 62 -16.36 4.66 -12.44
C LYS A 62 -15.25 4.01 -11.61
N ARG A 63 -15.20 4.24 -10.29
CA ARG A 63 -14.26 3.59 -9.37
C ARG A 63 -15.00 2.52 -8.55
N PRO A 64 -14.40 1.34 -8.36
CA PRO A 64 -15.00 0.27 -7.59
C PRO A 64 -14.86 0.49 -6.08
N HIS A 65 -15.89 0.09 -5.36
CA HIS A 65 -15.98 0.08 -3.90
C HIS A 65 -16.65 -1.21 -3.42
N LEU A 66 -16.26 -1.66 -2.24
CA LEU A 66 -16.89 -2.81 -1.59
C LEU A 66 -18.29 -2.42 -1.07
N SER A 67 -19.22 -3.38 -1.09
CA SER A 67 -20.44 -3.24 -0.29
C SER A 67 -20.12 -3.38 1.20
N TYR A 68 -21.05 -3.00 2.08
CA TYR A 68 -20.89 -3.21 3.53
C TYR A 68 -20.56 -4.69 3.85
N ASN A 69 -21.28 -5.64 3.25
CA ASN A 69 -21.08 -7.06 3.50
C ASN A 69 -19.69 -7.54 3.04
N ASP A 70 -19.25 -7.09 1.86
CA ASP A 70 -17.92 -7.45 1.33
C ASP A 70 -16.80 -6.83 2.19
N ALA A 71 -17.00 -5.58 2.63
CA ALA A 71 -16.10 -4.87 3.53
C ALA A 71 -15.99 -5.55 4.91
N TYR A 72 -17.12 -6.04 5.44
CA TYR A 72 -17.18 -6.82 6.67
C TYR A 72 -16.43 -8.15 6.57
N GLN A 73 -16.69 -8.91 5.49
CA GLN A 73 -15.97 -10.16 5.23
C GLN A 73 -14.47 -9.92 5.00
N PHE A 74 -14.12 -8.82 4.33
CA PHE A 74 -12.73 -8.40 4.16
C PHE A 74 -12.06 -8.21 5.52
N GLY A 75 -12.67 -7.43 6.43
CA GLY A 75 -12.13 -7.20 7.78
C GLY A 75 -11.87 -8.50 8.55
N ILE A 76 -12.88 -9.39 8.61
CA ILE A 76 -12.74 -10.70 9.25
C ILE A 76 -11.60 -11.51 8.61
N SER A 77 -11.55 -11.55 7.28
CA SER A 77 -10.53 -12.30 6.55
C SER A 77 -9.12 -11.80 6.84
N THR A 78 -8.96 -10.48 6.99
CA THR A 78 -7.67 -9.87 7.31
C THR A 78 -7.18 -10.31 8.68
N ALA A 79 -8.02 -10.27 9.71
CA ALA A 79 -7.65 -10.73 11.04
C ALA A 79 -7.32 -12.24 11.05
N GLN A 80 -8.14 -13.06 10.38
CA GLN A 80 -7.94 -14.51 10.28
C GLN A 80 -6.61 -14.87 9.63
N LEU A 81 -6.31 -14.28 8.46
CA LEU A 81 -5.08 -14.55 7.72
C LEU A 81 -3.83 -14.17 8.53
N PHE A 82 -3.90 -13.12 9.35
CA PHE A 82 -2.80 -12.74 10.24
C PHE A 82 -2.59 -13.78 11.34
N VAL A 83 -3.67 -14.23 11.99
CA VAL A 83 -3.62 -15.30 13.02
C VAL A 83 -3.08 -16.59 12.41
N GLU A 84 -3.56 -17.00 11.23
CA GLU A 84 -3.08 -18.19 10.54
C GLU A 84 -1.57 -18.13 10.21
N ALA A 85 -1.01 -16.94 10.05
CA ALA A 85 0.39 -16.74 9.69
C ALA A 85 1.31 -16.56 10.91
N THR A 86 0.79 -16.06 12.03
CA THR A 86 1.59 -15.66 13.21
C THR A 86 1.24 -16.41 14.48
N ASN A 87 0.13 -17.17 14.50
CA ASN A 87 -0.51 -17.78 15.67
C ASN A 87 -0.95 -16.79 16.75
N GLU A 88 -1.01 -15.48 16.45
CA GLU A 88 -1.46 -14.43 17.37
C GLU A 88 -2.38 -13.44 16.65
N PRO A 89 -3.38 -12.85 17.32
CA PRO A 89 -4.18 -11.78 16.73
C PRO A 89 -3.37 -10.48 16.60
N PRO A 90 -3.62 -9.66 15.55
CA PRO A 90 -2.96 -8.38 15.43
C PRO A 90 -3.49 -7.39 16.47
N LYS A 91 -2.60 -6.53 17.00
CA LYS A 91 -3.01 -5.41 17.87
C LYS A 91 -3.43 -4.17 17.08
N ARG A 92 -2.95 -4.08 15.84
CA ARG A 92 -3.26 -3.00 14.90
C ARG A 92 -3.40 -3.53 13.49
N VAL A 93 -4.40 -3.04 12.76
CA VAL A 93 -4.61 -3.34 11.34
C VAL A 93 -4.56 -2.05 10.54
N VAL A 94 -3.73 -2.01 9.50
CA VAL A 94 -3.60 -0.87 8.58
C VAL A 94 -4.03 -1.32 7.20
N ILE A 95 -5.03 -0.67 6.62
CA ILE A 95 -5.57 -1.02 5.30
C ILE A 95 -5.24 0.07 4.30
N HIS A 96 -4.57 -0.32 3.22
CA HIS A 96 -4.16 0.53 2.11
C HIS A 96 -5.04 0.27 0.89
N LYS A 97 -5.57 1.32 0.27
CA LYS A 97 -6.21 1.22 -1.06
C LYS A 97 -6.01 2.48 -1.90
N ARG A 98 -6.37 2.42 -3.19
CA ARG A 98 -6.24 3.57 -4.11
C ARG A 98 -7.53 4.37 -4.36
N THR A 99 -8.68 3.87 -3.91
CA THR A 99 -9.94 4.62 -3.95
C THR A 99 -10.21 5.25 -2.58
N PHE A 100 -11.09 6.23 -2.51
CA PHE A 100 -11.54 6.75 -1.21
C PHE A 100 -12.37 5.70 -0.46
N PHE A 101 -12.43 5.77 0.87
CA PHE A 101 -13.32 4.91 1.66
C PHE A 101 -14.72 5.51 1.74
N THR A 102 -15.73 4.79 1.24
CA THR A 102 -17.14 5.18 1.49
C THR A 102 -17.50 4.88 2.94
N GLU A 103 -18.60 5.49 3.43
CA GLU A 103 -19.09 5.19 4.78
C GLU A 103 -19.44 3.70 4.94
N GLU A 104 -20.04 3.08 3.92
CA GLU A 104 -20.41 1.66 3.95
C GLU A 104 -19.17 0.75 4.06
N GLU A 105 -18.10 1.08 3.33
CA GLU A 105 -16.83 0.36 3.42
C GLU A 105 -16.18 0.52 4.80
N LYS A 106 -16.19 1.74 5.35
CA LYS A 106 -15.62 2.01 6.68
C LYS A 106 -16.36 1.22 7.74
N THR A 107 -17.68 1.33 7.80
CA THR A 107 -18.50 0.63 8.81
C THR A 107 -18.34 -0.88 8.68
N GLY A 108 -18.40 -1.44 7.46
CA GLY A 108 -18.20 -2.87 7.26
C GLY A 108 -16.85 -3.36 7.75
N ILE A 109 -15.75 -2.69 7.34
CA ILE A 109 -14.39 -3.05 7.78
C ILE A 109 -14.26 -2.96 9.31
N LEU A 110 -14.75 -1.88 9.92
CA LEU A 110 -14.63 -1.67 11.37
C LEU A 110 -15.43 -2.71 12.16
N ASP A 111 -16.63 -3.05 11.72
CA ASP A 111 -17.44 -4.10 12.35
C ASP A 111 -16.77 -5.48 12.22
N GLY A 112 -16.18 -5.78 11.05
CA GLY A 112 -15.42 -7.01 10.82
C GLY A 112 -14.13 -7.10 11.64
N LEU A 113 -13.58 -5.95 12.03
CA LEU A 113 -12.37 -5.81 12.85
C LEU A 113 -12.69 -5.37 14.30
N ARG A 114 -13.92 -5.51 14.78
CA ARG A 114 -14.36 -5.00 16.10
C ARG A 114 -13.51 -5.45 17.30
N ASN A 115 -12.83 -6.60 17.18
CA ASN A 115 -11.99 -7.16 18.23
C ASN A 115 -10.52 -6.68 18.15
N ILE A 116 -10.18 -5.89 17.13
CA ILE A 116 -8.84 -5.34 16.94
C ILE A 116 -8.78 -3.97 17.61
N PRO A 117 -7.80 -3.73 18.52
CA PRO A 117 -7.72 -2.47 19.27
C PRO A 117 -7.56 -1.21 18.40
N VAL A 118 -6.79 -1.29 17.31
CA VAL A 118 -6.48 -0.15 16.47
C VAL A 118 -6.65 -0.50 14.99
N VAL A 119 -7.38 0.34 14.26
CA VAL A 119 -7.55 0.23 12.81
C VAL A 119 -7.24 1.57 12.15
N ASP A 120 -6.42 1.56 11.10
CA ASP A 120 -6.15 2.72 10.24
C ASP A 120 -6.59 2.43 8.80
N LEU A 121 -7.33 3.36 8.21
CA LEU A 121 -7.81 3.26 6.82
C LEU A 121 -7.16 4.35 5.98
N ILE A 122 -6.25 3.95 5.09
CA ILE A 122 -5.37 4.87 4.36
C ILE A 122 -5.59 4.73 2.86
N GLU A 123 -5.89 5.85 2.22
CA GLU A 123 -5.89 5.99 0.76
C GLU A 123 -4.50 6.46 0.31
N ILE A 124 -3.97 5.82 -0.74
CA ILE A 124 -2.65 6.12 -1.30
C ILE A 124 -2.79 6.27 -2.81
N ASN A 125 -2.47 7.47 -3.31
CA ASN A 125 -2.49 7.78 -4.73
C ASN A 125 -1.21 8.52 -5.15
N ILE A 126 -0.93 8.57 -6.45
CA ILE A 126 0.16 9.36 -7.02
C ILE A 126 -0.42 10.72 -7.41
N GLU A 127 0.27 11.81 -7.06
CA GLU A 127 -0.09 13.15 -7.53
C GLU A 127 0.77 13.53 -8.73
N ASP A 128 0.20 13.34 -9.92
CA ASP A 128 0.93 13.51 -11.17
C ASP A 128 1.18 14.98 -11.54
N ASP A 129 0.45 15.91 -10.94
CA ASP A 129 0.61 17.33 -11.23
C ASP A 129 1.71 17.99 -10.38
N LEU A 130 2.17 17.32 -9.31
CA LEU A 130 3.21 17.85 -8.42
C LEU A 130 4.60 17.30 -8.74
N ARG A 131 5.54 18.20 -9.05
CA ARG A 131 6.94 17.88 -9.37
C ARG A 131 7.86 18.88 -8.68
N PHE A 132 8.75 18.39 -7.83
CA PHE A 132 9.70 19.23 -7.09
C PHE A 132 11.15 18.79 -7.30
N ILE A 133 12.05 19.78 -7.32
CA ILE A 133 13.50 19.61 -7.36
C ILE A 133 14.04 20.06 -6.00
N ASN A 134 15.08 19.39 -5.51
CA ASN A 134 15.67 19.75 -4.22
C ASN A 134 16.40 21.10 -4.28
N SER A 135 16.45 21.80 -3.15
CA SER A 135 17.23 23.03 -3.00
C SER A 135 18.32 22.86 -1.95
N LEU A 136 19.49 23.44 -2.20
CA LEU A 136 20.62 23.47 -1.29
C LEU A 136 20.79 24.86 -0.71
N ARG A 137 21.16 24.93 0.57
CA ARG A 137 21.60 26.19 1.18
C ARG A 137 23.10 26.30 1.05
N LYS A 138 23.60 27.31 0.35
CA LYS A 138 25.01 27.60 0.16
C LYS A 138 25.26 29.08 0.42
N GLN A 139 26.13 29.39 1.38
CA GLN A 139 26.50 30.78 1.75
C GLN A 139 25.26 31.70 1.88
N ASP A 140 24.26 31.24 2.65
CA ASP A 140 22.97 31.89 2.89
C ASP A 140 22.07 32.16 1.67
N LYS A 141 22.38 31.55 0.51
CA LYS A 141 21.51 31.53 -0.67
C LYS A 141 20.95 30.14 -0.91
N LEU A 142 19.73 30.09 -1.47
CA LEU A 142 19.11 28.87 -1.98
C LEU A 142 19.55 28.65 -3.43
N GLU A 143 20.22 27.54 -3.68
CA GLU A 143 20.63 27.08 -5.01
C GLU A 143 19.88 25.79 -5.39
N ILE A 144 19.72 25.54 -6.69
CA ILE A 144 19.06 24.34 -7.21
C ILE A 144 20.05 23.16 -7.15
N ASP A 145 19.65 22.05 -6.53
CA ASP A 145 20.49 20.85 -6.33
C ASP A 145 20.71 20.02 -7.61
N LEU A 146 19.93 20.29 -8.67
CA LEU A 146 19.85 19.50 -9.91
C LEU A 146 19.44 18.03 -9.72
N TYR A 147 19.06 17.65 -8.50
CA TYR A 147 18.51 16.35 -8.13
C TYR A 147 17.07 16.49 -7.65
N PRO A 148 16.21 15.49 -7.87
CA PRO A 148 14.87 15.50 -7.33
C PRO A 148 14.88 15.51 -5.79
N VAL A 149 13.72 15.81 -5.20
CA VAL A 149 13.50 15.77 -3.74
C VAL A 149 14.01 14.45 -3.15
N ALA A 150 14.60 14.52 -1.97
CA ALA A 150 15.13 13.37 -1.27
C ALA A 150 14.03 12.34 -0.96
N ARG A 151 14.34 11.06 -1.18
CA ARG A 151 13.44 9.97 -0.83
C ARG A 151 13.21 9.96 0.68
N GLY A 152 11.95 9.89 1.09
CA GLY A 152 11.52 9.89 2.48
C GLY A 152 11.05 11.25 2.99
N ILE A 153 11.17 12.31 2.20
CA ILE A 153 10.54 13.59 2.53
C ILE A 153 9.03 13.42 2.54
N CYS A 154 8.42 13.85 3.65
CA CYS A 154 6.98 13.94 3.83
C CYS A 154 6.60 15.41 4.06
N ILE A 155 5.70 15.95 3.25
CA ILE A 155 5.15 17.29 3.40
C ILE A 155 3.74 17.13 3.96
N GLU A 156 3.52 17.61 5.18
CA GLU A 156 2.19 17.62 5.78
C GLU A 156 1.35 18.74 5.15
N ILE A 157 0.19 18.38 4.60
CA ILE A 157 -0.81 19.36 4.14
C ILE A 157 -1.75 19.70 5.30
N ASN A 158 -2.18 18.68 6.04
CA ASN A 158 -2.95 18.78 7.27
C ASN A 158 -2.85 17.46 8.06
N SER A 159 -3.51 17.38 9.22
CA SER A 159 -3.49 16.22 10.12
C SER A 159 -3.97 14.89 9.51
N TYR A 160 -4.63 14.92 8.34
CA TYR A 160 -5.15 13.74 7.64
C TYR A 160 -4.51 13.51 6.27
N THR A 161 -3.72 14.46 5.75
CA THR A 161 -3.23 14.41 4.37
C THR A 161 -1.76 14.83 4.29
N GLY A 162 -0.95 14.02 3.62
CA GLY A 162 0.46 14.33 3.37
C GLY A 162 0.94 13.88 2.00
N LEU A 163 2.01 14.52 1.53
CA LEU A 163 2.75 14.16 0.33
C LEU A 163 4.02 13.43 0.72
N LEU A 164 4.15 12.16 0.36
CA LEU A 164 5.32 11.34 0.67
C LEU A 164 6.11 11.01 -0.60
N TYR A 165 7.38 11.39 -0.62
CA TYR A 165 8.32 11.01 -1.67
C TYR A 165 8.92 9.63 -1.42
N THR A 166 8.24 8.57 -1.88
CA THR A 166 8.79 7.19 -1.88
C THR A 166 9.81 6.96 -2.98
N HIS A 167 9.83 7.81 -4.01
CA HIS A 167 10.80 7.84 -5.10
C HIS A 167 11.45 9.21 -5.18
N GLY A 168 12.77 9.24 -5.13
CA GLY A 168 13.55 10.47 -5.03
C GLY A 168 15.03 10.17 -4.84
N THR A 169 15.80 11.21 -4.58
CA THR A 169 17.26 11.09 -4.41
C THR A 169 17.60 10.23 -3.18
N THR A 170 18.58 9.35 -3.33
CA THR A 170 19.18 8.54 -2.26
C THR A 170 20.69 8.77 -2.18
N PRO A 171 21.34 8.46 -1.05
CA PRO A 171 22.79 8.42 -0.98
C PRO A 171 23.38 7.47 -2.04
N SER A 172 24.43 7.90 -2.72
CA SER A 172 25.14 7.08 -3.71
C SER A 172 25.84 5.92 -3.03
N ILE A 173 25.72 4.73 -3.62
CA ILE A 173 26.47 3.54 -3.22
C ILE A 173 27.90 3.57 -3.80
N LYS A 174 28.10 4.26 -4.93
CA LYS A 174 29.37 4.28 -5.68
C LYS A 174 30.35 5.34 -5.18
N SER A 175 29.86 6.44 -4.63
CA SER A 175 30.67 7.60 -4.24
C SER A 175 30.25 8.14 -2.88
N GLN A 176 31.21 8.24 -1.96
CA GLN A 176 30.97 8.77 -0.63
C GLN A 176 30.55 10.24 -0.73
N GLY A 177 29.40 10.59 -0.13
CA GLY A 177 28.81 11.93 -0.24
C GLY A 177 28.10 12.22 -1.57
N GLY A 178 28.07 11.26 -2.51
CA GLY A 178 27.35 11.38 -3.76
C GLY A 178 25.84 11.18 -3.62
N LYS A 179 25.11 11.58 -4.65
CA LYS A 179 23.65 11.40 -4.79
C LYS A 179 23.34 10.47 -5.94
N ASP A 180 22.35 9.61 -5.76
CA ASP A 180 21.85 8.72 -6.79
C ASP A 180 20.33 8.85 -6.90
N PHE A 181 19.79 8.64 -8.09
CA PHE A 181 18.36 8.62 -8.35
C PHE A 181 18.03 7.41 -9.21
N MET A 182 17.42 6.40 -8.57
CA MET A 182 17.14 5.13 -9.20
C MET A 182 16.29 5.32 -10.47
N GLY A 183 16.81 4.88 -11.62
CA GLY A 183 16.15 5.02 -12.92
C GLY A 183 16.47 6.31 -13.67
N GLY A 184 17.03 7.33 -13.02
CA GLY A 184 17.66 8.50 -13.65
C GLY A 184 16.80 9.34 -14.59
N ARG A 185 15.48 9.16 -14.60
CA ARG A 185 14.58 9.77 -15.59
C ARG A 185 13.38 10.44 -14.94
N GLY A 186 13.12 11.68 -15.36
CA GLY A 186 11.98 12.49 -14.93
C GLY A 186 12.13 13.04 -13.51
N ILE A 187 11.20 13.93 -13.14
CA ILE A 187 11.03 14.42 -11.77
C ILE A 187 9.97 13.53 -11.10
N PRO A 188 10.21 12.98 -9.89
CA PRO A 188 9.28 12.08 -9.25
C PRO A 188 8.02 12.81 -8.77
N ALA A 189 6.90 12.10 -8.88
CA ALA A 189 5.63 12.43 -8.24
C ALA A 189 5.66 12.00 -6.76
N PRO A 190 5.09 12.78 -5.84
CA PRO A 190 4.82 12.29 -4.49
C PRO A 190 3.63 11.33 -4.48
N LEU A 191 3.58 10.50 -3.44
CA LEU A 191 2.35 9.83 -3.04
C LEU A 191 1.51 10.78 -2.20
N VAL A 192 0.23 10.97 -2.53
CA VAL A 192 -0.76 11.55 -1.62
C VAL A 192 -1.26 10.45 -0.71
N ILE A 193 -1.02 10.64 0.58
CA ILE A 193 -1.51 9.79 1.66
C ILE A 193 -2.68 10.50 2.30
N LYS A 194 -3.84 9.85 2.36
CA LYS A 194 -5.05 10.38 2.99
C LYS A 194 -5.58 9.40 4.04
N LYS A 195 -5.62 9.84 5.29
CA LYS A 195 -6.18 9.08 6.41
C LYS A 195 -7.69 9.30 6.49
N HIS A 196 -8.45 8.24 6.30
CA HIS A 196 -9.92 8.26 6.38
C HIS A 196 -10.44 7.86 7.76
N TYR A 197 -9.66 7.09 8.51
CA TYR A 197 -9.96 6.65 9.87
C TYR A 197 -8.68 6.23 10.59
N GLY A 198 -8.67 6.33 11.91
CA GLY A 198 -7.66 5.75 12.77
C GLY A 198 -6.84 6.76 13.58
N PRO A 199 -6.31 6.35 14.74
CA PRO A 199 -5.63 7.25 15.67
C PRO A 199 -4.17 7.51 15.30
N SER A 200 -3.57 6.73 14.40
CA SER A 200 -2.13 6.82 14.11
C SER A 200 -1.75 8.17 13.49
N SER A 201 -0.56 8.66 13.83
CA SER A 201 -0.03 9.90 13.27
C SER A 201 0.32 9.75 11.80
N LEU A 202 0.26 10.85 11.04
CA LEU A 202 0.65 10.86 9.63
C LEU A 202 2.13 10.46 9.45
N GLU A 203 3.00 10.85 10.39
CA GLU A 203 4.40 10.44 10.42
C GLU A 203 4.57 8.91 10.52
N THR A 204 3.79 8.27 11.40
CA THR A 204 3.80 6.80 11.55
C THR A 204 3.39 6.15 10.24
N ILE A 205 2.26 6.56 9.67
CA ILE A 205 1.75 6.03 8.39
C ILE A 205 2.75 6.25 7.25
N ALA A 206 3.36 7.44 7.16
CA ALA A 206 4.34 7.77 6.13
C ALA A 206 5.60 6.90 6.26
N THR A 207 6.09 6.68 7.49
CA THR A 207 7.25 5.82 7.76
C THR A 207 6.97 4.36 7.40
N GLU A 208 5.76 3.87 7.69
CA GLU A 208 5.30 2.53 7.35
C GLU A 208 5.22 2.35 5.83
N ILE A 209 4.60 3.29 5.11
CA ILE A 209 4.51 3.27 3.64
C ILE A 209 5.90 3.33 3.00
N LEU A 210 6.79 4.20 3.50
CA LEU A 210 8.16 4.31 3.02
C LEU A 210 8.94 3.01 3.22
N SER A 211 8.69 2.31 4.33
CA SER A 211 9.32 1.02 4.64
C SER A 211 8.77 -0.09 3.74
N LEU A 212 7.44 -0.19 3.60
CA LEU A 212 6.78 -1.16 2.72
C LEU A 212 7.13 -0.98 1.24
N SER A 213 7.52 0.22 0.81
CA SER A 213 8.03 0.43 -0.56
C SER A 213 9.38 -0.27 -0.84
N LYS A 214 10.10 -0.73 0.20
CA LYS A 214 11.31 -1.56 0.05
C LYS A 214 11.01 -3.06 -0.03
N MET A 215 9.74 -3.46 0.09
CA MET A 215 9.35 -4.86 0.24
C MET A 215 8.80 -5.45 -1.05
N ASN A 216 9.57 -5.28 -2.12
CA ASN A 216 9.31 -5.94 -3.40
C ASN A 216 10.40 -7.00 -3.66
N TRP A 217 10.13 -8.25 -3.28
CA TRP A 217 11.09 -9.35 -3.45
C TRP A 217 11.32 -9.78 -4.89
N ASN A 218 10.57 -9.25 -5.85
CA ASN A 218 10.74 -9.52 -7.27
C ASN A 218 11.74 -8.57 -7.96
N SER A 219 12.20 -7.54 -7.26
CA SER A 219 13.11 -6.56 -7.83
C SER A 219 14.39 -6.46 -7.03
N ALA A 220 15.53 -6.41 -7.73
CA ALA A 220 16.80 -5.99 -7.15
C ALA A 220 16.92 -4.46 -7.03
N SER A 221 15.87 -3.72 -7.42
CA SER A 221 15.77 -2.28 -7.22
C SER A 221 15.78 -1.93 -5.73
N LEU A 222 16.40 -0.80 -5.37
CA LEU A 222 16.49 -0.36 -3.97
C LEU A 222 15.13 -0.17 -3.30
N TYR A 223 14.10 0.18 -4.08
CA TYR A 223 12.73 0.38 -3.63
C TYR A 223 11.77 0.40 -4.83
N SER A 224 10.47 0.33 -4.55
CA SER A 224 9.37 0.53 -5.51
C SER A 224 8.69 1.87 -5.29
N LYS A 225 7.96 2.39 -6.30
CA LYS A 225 7.27 3.69 -6.19
C LYS A 225 6.04 3.61 -5.27
N LEU A 226 5.35 2.47 -5.26
CA LEU A 226 4.21 2.20 -4.38
C LEU A 226 4.62 1.24 -3.25
N PRO A 227 3.97 1.29 -2.08
CA PRO A 227 4.18 0.28 -1.04
C PRO A 227 3.73 -1.10 -1.52
N ALA A 228 4.41 -2.15 -1.03
CA ALA A 228 4.15 -3.53 -1.41
C ALA A 228 2.66 -3.93 -1.29
N THR A 229 1.97 -3.44 -0.27
CA THR A 229 0.51 -3.63 -0.07
C THR A 229 -0.31 -3.23 -1.28
N ILE A 230 -0.02 -2.08 -1.90
CA ILE A 230 -0.76 -1.57 -3.07
C ILE A 230 -0.28 -2.24 -4.35
N GLN A 231 1.03 -2.43 -4.50
CA GLN A 231 1.58 -3.03 -5.70
C GLN A 231 1.07 -4.47 -5.87
N SER A 232 1.29 -5.29 -4.85
CA SER A 232 0.88 -6.69 -4.87
C SER A 232 -0.63 -6.89 -4.93
N SER A 233 -1.43 -6.10 -4.20
CA SER A 233 -2.88 -6.28 -4.24
C SER A 233 -3.44 -6.00 -5.64
N ASN A 234 -2.89 -5.01 -6.35
CA ASN A 234 -3.26 -4.71 -7.74
C ASN A 234 -2.77 -5.79 -8.72
N ASP A 235 -1.52 -6.24 -8.58
CA ASP A 235 -0.95 -7.30 -9.44
C ASP A 235 -1.75 -8.61 -9.28
N ILE A 236 -2.05 -8.98 -8.03
CA ILE A 236 -2.85 -10.16 -7.71
C ILE A 236 -4.30 -9.99 -8.19
N ALA A 237 -4.92 -8.82 -8.03
CA ALA A 237 -6.26 -8.59 -8.56
C ALA A 237 -6.30 -8.76 -10.08
N ARG A 238 -5.29 -8.24 -10.80
CA ARG A 238 -5.16 -8.39 -12.27
C ARG A 238 -4.98 -9.84 -12.70
N ILE A 239 -4.15 -10.60 -11.99
CA ILE A 239 -3.93 -12.03 -12.29
C ILE A 239 -5.18 -12.84 -11.91
N GLY A 240 -5.77 -12.52 -10.76
CA GLY A 240 -6.96 -13.16 -10.23
C GLY A 240 -8.17 -13.03 -11.15
N SER A 241 -8.36 -11.90 -11.83
CA SER A 241 -9.42 -11.77 -12.84
C SER A 241 -9.27 -12.77 -13.99
N MET A 242 -8.04 -13.16 -14.35
CA MET A 242 -7.78 -14.18 -15.37
C MET A 242 -7.99 -15.61 -14.85
N LEU A 243 -8.04 -15.79 -13.53
CA LEU A 243 -8.04 -17.08 -12.83
C LEU A 243 -9.40 -17.40 -12.18
N SER A 244 -10.51 -16.98 -12.80
CA SER A 244 -11.89 -17.07 -12.29
C SER A 244 -12.34 -18.43 -11.70
N ARG A 245 -11.58 -19.51 -11.94
CA ARG A 245 -11.74 -20.86 -11.35
C ARG A 245 -11.23 -21.03 -9.91
N PHE A 246 -10.59 -20.02 -9.30
CA PHE A 246 -9.85 -20.16 -8.03
C PHE A 246 -10.35 -19.28 -6.87
N SER A 247 -11.60 -18.82 -6.90
CA SER A 247 -12.17 -18.00 -5.82
C SER A 247 -12.25 -18.74 -4.48
N GLY A 248 -12.03 -18.02 -3.37
CA GLY A 248 -12.28 -18.52 -2.01
C GLY A 248 -11.15 -19.32 -1.34
N LYS A 249 -10.00 -19.51 -2.00
CA LYS A 249 -8.82 -20.15 -1.39
C LYS A 249 -7.76 -19.13 -0.98
N SER A 250 -7.04 -19.43 0.10
CA SER A 250 -5.81 -18.73 0.48
C SER A 250 -4.63 -19.33 -0.28
N TYR A 251 -3.73 -18.48 -0.75
CA TYR A 251 -2.55 -18.90 -1.50
C TYR A 251 -1.31 -18.21 -0.93
N ASP A 252 -0.15 -18.84 -1.15
CA ASP A 252 1.13 -18.19 -0.90
C ASP A 252 1.33 -17.10 -1.95
N TYR A 253 1.58 -15.87 -1.50
CA TYR A 253 1.72 -14.74 -2.40
C TYR A 253 2.84 -14.97 -3.42
N ARG A 254 3.90 -15.70 -3.07
CA ARG A 254 5.04 -16.05 -3.97
C ARG A 254 4.65 -16.78 -5.25
N LEU A 255 3.45 -17.33 -5.32
CA LEU A 255 2.96 -18.05 -6.51
C LEU A 255 2.38 -17.11 -7.59
N PHE A 256 2.16 -15.84 -7.25
CA PHE A 256 1.45 -14.86 -8.10
C PHE A 256 2.29 -13.61 -8.36
N ILE A 257 3.56 -13.68 -7.98
CA ILE A 257 4.59 -12.67 -8.15
C ILE A 257 5.81 -13.28 -8.82
#